data_AF-A3UK09-F1
#
_entry.id   AF-A3UK09-F1
#
_cell.length_a   1.000
_cell.length_b   1.000
_cell.length_c   1.000
_cell.angle_alpha   90.00
_cell.angle_beta   90.00
_cell.angle_gamma   90.00
#
_symmetry.space_group_name_H-M   'P 1'
#
loop_
_entity.id
_entity.type
_entity.pdbx_description
1 polymer ?
#
loop_
_entity_poly.entity_id
_entity_poly.type
_entity_poly.pdbx_seq_one_letter_code
_entity_poly.pdbx_strand_id
1 'polypeptide(L)'
;MWTSALALLTAQAVFDADASFDAYELRLEARSADNACSVFTAVERALLDAAIKRSRDDAVMQGASPGQLDGFEQRQDDAFSIACREAFDLPGVTLHRQETLRLSGFDQARFEGRAQGWTAQRGGLSDEFAQWRIVQSLRQGAANFGIFQQGDETALALSLRTALRPAYAVAYVRDVERAPEPVDLTAGGLLPPPDEDPVSAWGAPSDRLERVFATETLSRQRAGELAPASGQPAVGFIFPQALTEELANLSPREGARIDLYDGTGAVIDRYWVEVGAFDAALAFMRLPTMAPQSTATASN
;
A
#
# COMPACT_ATOMS: atom_id res chain seq x y z
N MET A 1 12.45 -4.28 -55.65
CA MET A 1 12.41 -3.22 -54.63
C MET A 1 10.99 -3.13 -54.11
N TRP A 2 10.82 -3.38 -52.81
CA TRP A 2 9.82 -2.81 -51.88
C TRP A 2 8.34 -2.81 -52.27
N THR A 3 7.55 -3.63 -51.56
CA THR A 3 6.47 -3.14 -50.65
C THR A 3 5.90 -4.32 -49.88
N SER A 4 6.23 -4.44 -48.59
CA SER A 4 5.41 -5.20 -47.63
C SER A 4 4.89 -4.20 -46.61
N ALA A 5 3.57 -3.97 -46.65
CA ALA A 5 2.86 -3.17 -45.67
C ALA A 5 2.80 -3.94 -44.35
N LEU A 6 3.36 -3.36 -43.28
CA LEU A 6 3.14 -3.83 -41.92
C LEU A 6 1.76 -3.35 -41.47
N ALA A 7 0.82 -4.28 -41.32
CA ALA A 7 -0.41 -4.04 -40.57
C ALA A 7 -0.06 -3.98 -39.07
N LEU A 8 -0.10 -2.79 -38.49
CA LEU A 8 -0.07 -2.60 -37.04
C LEU A 8 -1.41 -3.08 -36.46
N LEU A 9 -1.42 -4.30 -35.91
CA LEU A 9 -2.45 -4.76 -35.00
C LEU A 9 -2.30 -3.98 -33.68
N THR A 10 -3.15 -2.98 -33.49
CA THR A 10 -3.40 -2.42 -32.16
C THR A 10 -4.18 -3.45 -31.36
N ALA A 11 -3.50 -4.22 -30.52
CA ALA A 11 -4.15 -4.96 -29.43
C ALA A 11 -4.73 -3.92 -28.46
N GLN A 12 -6.02 -3.64 -28.60
CA GLN A 12 -6.77 -2.96 -27.56
C GLN A 12 -6.88 -3.94 -26.39
N ALA A 13 -6.15 -3.67 -25.31
CA ALA A 13 -6.37 -4.35 -24.04
C ALA A 13 -7.75 -3.94 -23.53
N VAL A 14 -8.76 -4.75 -23.85
CA VAL A 14 -10.00 -4.78 -23.07
C VAL A 14 -9.59 -5.38 -21.72
N PHE A 15 -9.36 -4.53 -20.73
CA PHE A 15 -9.22 -5.00 -19.35
C PHE A 15 -10.59 -5.57 -18.93
N ASP A 16 -10.60 -6.86 -18.60
CA ASP A 16 -11.80 -7.63 -18.30
C ASP A 16 -12.32 -7.25 -16.91
N ALA A 17 -13.29 -6.35 -16.85
CA ALA A 17 -13.96 -5.98 -15.59
C ALA A 17 -14.57 -7.21 -14.89
N ASP A 18 -14.98 -8.21 -15.68
CA ASP A 18 -15.53 -9.48 -15.20
C ASP A 18 -14.49 -10.28 -14.38
N ALA A 19 -13.23 -10.37 -14.83
CA ALA A 19 -12.18 -11.10 -14.10
C ALA A 19 -11.79 -10.42 -12.76
N SER A 20 -11.91 -9.08 -12.69
CA SER A 20 -11.71 -8.31 -11.45
C SER A 20 -12.84 -8.56 -10.46
N PHE A 21 -14.07 -8.67 -10.95
CA PHE A 21 -15.25 -8.90 -10.12
C PHE A 21 -15.32 -10.35 -9.63
N ASP A 22 -14.98 -11.33 -10.46
CA ASP A 22 -14.84 -12.74 -10.06
C ASP A 22 -13.85 -12.92 -8.90
N ALA A 23 -12.69 -12.23 -9.00
CA ALA A 23 -11.68 -12.27 -7.96
C ALA A 23 -12.14 -11.55 -6.67
N TYR A 24 -13.03 -10.56 -6.77
CA TYR A 24 -13.64 -9.90 -5.62
C TYR A 24 -14.65 -10.82 -4.94
N GLU A 25 -15.55 -11.46 -5.71
CA GLU A 25 -16.53 -12.41 -5.20
C GLU A 25 -15.88 -13.58 -4.45
N LEU A 26 -14.83 -14.20 -5.00
CA LEU A 26 -14.10 -15.28 -4.32
C LEU A 26 -13.47 -14.83 -3.00
N ARG A 27 -13.04 -13.58 -2.88
CA ARG A 27 -12.51 -13.05 -1.62
C ARG A 27 -13.61 -12.79 -0.60
N LEU A 28 -14.79 -12.34 -1.03
CA LEU A 28 -15.96 -12.20 -0.16
C LEU A 28 -16.47 -13.56 0.32
N GLU A 29 -16.46 -14.59 -0.53
CA GLU A 29 -16.73 -15.97 -0.13
C GLU A 29 -15.78 -16.42 0.98
N ALA A 30 -14.47 -16.17 0.80
CA ALA A 30 -13.46 -16.49 1.81
C ALA A 30 -13.69 -15.73 3.13
N ARG A 31 -14.06 -14.45 3.07
CA ARG A 31 -14.36 -13.62 4.25
C ARG A 31 -15.59 -14.14 4.99
N SER A 32 -16.65 -14.48 4.25
CA SER A 32 -17.89 -15.03 4.81
C SER A 32 -17.62 -16.36 5.52
N ALA A 33 -16.82 -17.24 4.88
CA ALA A 33 -16.37 -18.50 5.48
C ALA A 33 -15.57 -18.29 6.77
N ASP A 34 -14.68 -17.29 6.79
CA ASP A 34 -13.89 -16.97 7.98
C ASP A 34 -14.72 -16.35 9.10
N ASN A 35 -15.66 -15.45 8.79
CA ASN A 35 -16.58 -14.88 9.77
C ASN A 35 -17.45 -15.96 10.43
N ALA A 36 -17.92 -16.94 9.66
CA ALA A 36 -18.77 -18.01 10.18
C ALA A 36 -18.00 -19.12 10.91
N CYS A 37 -16.81 -19.49 10.42
CA CYS A 37 -16.14 -20.72 10.81
C CYS A 37 -14.67 -20.54 11.24
N SER A 38 -14.14 -19.32 11.25
CA SER A 38 -12.76 -18.99 11.62
C SER A 38 -11.72 -19.83 10.87
N VAL A 39 -11.85 -19.91 9.54
CA VAL A 39 -11.00 -20.74 8.68
C VAL A 39 -9.57 -20.18 8.55
N PHE A 40 -9.33 -18.92 8.93
CA PHE A 40 -8.03 -18.26 8.83
C PHE A 40 -7.44 -17.86 10.18
N THR A 41 -6.11 -17.83 10.23
CA THR A 41 -5.34 -17.14 11.26
C THR A 41 -5.50 -15.62 11.15
N ALA A 42 -5.10 -14.88 12.19
CA ALA A 42 -5.18 -13.42 12.18
C ALA A 42 -4.35 -12.77 11.05
N VAL A 43 -3.22 -13.37 10.66
CA VAL A 43 -2.37 -12.83 9.58
C VAL A 43 -2.98 -13.11 8.21
N GLU A 44 -3.52 -14.31 8.01
CA GLU A 44 -4.27 -14.66 6.80
C GLU A 44 -5.50 -13.76 6.63
N ARG A 45 -6.26 -13.51 7.70
CA ARG A 45 -7.39 -12.57 7.69
C ARG A 45 -6.95 -11.17 7.27
N ALA A 46 -5.88 -10.64 7.86
CA ALA A 46 -5.38 -9.30 7.52
C ALA A 46 -4.95 -9.18 6.04
N LEU A 47 -4.35 -10.24 5.47
CA LEU A 47 -4.04 -10.27 4.03
C LEU A 47 -5.30 -10.33 3.16
N LEU A 48 -6.34 -11.07 3.60
CA LEU A 48 -7.61 -11.15 2.90
C LEU A 48 -8.30 -9.79 2.89
N ASP A 49 -8.38 -9.13 4.05
CA ASP A 49 -9.02 -7.82 4.19
C ASP A 49 -8.34 -6.77 3.29
N ALA A 50 -7.01 -6.76 3.24
CA ALA A 50 -6.26 -5.89 2.34
C ALA A 50 -6.54 -6.20 0.85
N ALA A 51 -6.65 -7.49 0.49
CA ALA A 51 -6.98 -7.90 -0.86
C ALA A 51 -8.42 -7.53 -1.27
N ILE A 52 -9.38 -7.66 -0.35
CA ILE A 52 -10.77 -7.23 -0.53
C ILE A 52 -10.83 -5.71 -0.72
N LYS A 53 -10.16 -4.97 0.16
CA LYS A 53 -10.10 -3.50 0.11
C LYS A 53 -9.57 -3.00 -1.24
N ARG A 54 -8.50 -3.61 -1.76
CA ARG A 54 -7.99 -3.35 -3.10
C ARG A 54 -8.99 -3.68 -4.21
N SER A 55 -9.62 -4.85 -4.14
CA SER A 55 -10.59 -5.28 -5.16
C SER A 55 -11.82 -4.38 -5.19
N ARG A 56 -12.30 -3.95 -4.02
CA ARG A 56 -13.38 -2.96 -3.88
C ARG A 56 -12.94 -1.63 -4.51
N ASP A 57 -11.71 -1.20 -4.26
CA ASP A 57 -11.14 0.01 -4.86
C ASP A 57 -11.12 -0.07 -6.40
N ASP A 58 -10.59 -1.17 -6.94
CA ASP A 58 -10.55 -1.43 -8.38
C ASP A 58 -11.94 -1.42 -9.01
N ALA A 59 -12.95 -2.04 -8.36
CA ALA A 59 -14.34 -2.02 -8.82
C ALA A 59 -14.93 -0.61 -8.88
N VAL A 60 -14.67 0.24 -7.87
CA VAL A 60 -15.11 1.65 -7.89
C VAL A 60 -14.44 2.43 -9.02
N MET A 61 -13.13 2.20 -9.26
CA MET A 61 -12.44 2.84 -10.38
C MET A 61 -13.00 2.41 -11.74
N GLN A 62 -13.59 1.22 -11.82
CA GLN A 62 -14.28 0.70 -13.01
C GLN A 62 -15.74 1.18 -13.12
N GLY A 63 -16.22 2.00 -12.19
CA GLY A 63 -17.53 2.65 -12.23
C GLY A 63 -18.59 2.03 -11.32
N ALA A 64 -18.25 1.04 -10.49
CA ALA A 64 -19.16 0.57 -9.46
C ALA A 64 -19.38 1.67 -8.40
N SER A 65 -20.62 1.90 -7.98
CA SER A 65 -20.88 2.82 -6.87
C SER A 65 -20.58 2.13 -5.52
N PRO A 66 -20.08 2.86 -4.50
CA PRO A 66 -19.84 2.31 -3.17
C PRO A 66 -21.08 1.59 -2.59
N GLY A 67 -22.27 2.20 -2.68
CA GLY A 67 -23.50 1.60 -2.17
C GLY A 67 -23.94 0.31 -2.88
N GLN A 68 -23.59 0.12 -4.17
CA GLN A 68 -23.82 -1.15 -4.85
C GLN A 68 -22.92 -2.26 -4.30
N LEU A 69 -21.65 -1.94 -4.03
CA LEU A 69 -20.69 -2.87 -3.45
C LEU A 69 -21.09 -3.22 -2.02
N ASP A 70 -21.46 -2.23 -1.20
CA ASP A 70 -21.91 -2.46 0.17
C ASP A 70 -23.13 -3.40 0.20
N GLY A 71 -24.11 -3.17 -0.68
CA GLY A 71 -25.26 -4.06 -0.81
C GLY A 71 -24.91 -5.46 -1.33
N PHE A 72 -23.89 -5.59 -2.17
CA PHE A 72 -23.40 -6.90 -2.64
C PHE A 72 -22.70 -7.66 -1.52
N GLU A 73 -21.80 -7.01 -0.79
CA GLU A 73 -21.12 -7.57 0.38
C GLU A 73 -22.12 -8.06 1.43
N GLN A 74 -23.12 -7.23 1.78
CA GLN A 74 -24.15 -7.61 2.73
C GLN A 74 -24.95 -8.84 2.27
N ARG A 75 -25.32 -8.91 0.98
CA ARG A 75 -26.04 -10.08 0.45
C ARG A 75 -25.21 -11.36 0.49
N GLN A 76 -23.90 -11.26 0.25
CA GLN A 76 -22.99 -12.40 0.35
C GLN A 76 -22.92 -12.91 1.79
N ASP A 77 -22.75 -11.99 2.75
CA ASP A 77 -22.71 -12.33 4.18
C ASP A 77 -24.05 -12.94 4.66
N ASP A 78 -25.20 -12.35 4.27
CA ASP A 78 -26.54 -12.83 4.65
C ASP A 78 -26.90 -14.18 4.02
N ALA A 79 -26.43 -14.44 2.79
CA ALA A 79 -26.69 -15.69 2.07
C ALA A 79 -25.77 -16.83 2.49
N PHE A 80 -24.70 -16.54 3.25
CA PHE A 80 -23.71 -17.55 3.61
C PHE A 80 -24.30 -18.57 4.58
N SER A 81 -24.56 -19.77 4.06
CA SER A 81 -25.06 -20.90 4.84
C SER A 81 -24.40 -22.20 4.36
N ILE A 82 -23.19 -22.45 4.86
CA ILE A 82 -22.41 -23.66 4.57
C ILE A 82 -21.95 -24.30 5.89
N ALA A 83 -21.90 -25.64 5.93
CA ALA A 83 -21.37 -26.34 7.09
C ALA A 83 -19.87 -26.06 7.26
N CYS A 84 -19.40 -25.78 8.48
CA CYS A 84 -18.01 -25.38 8.68
C CYS A 84 -16.97 -26.39 8.20
N ARG A 85 -17.30 -27.67 8.03
CA ARG A 85 -16.38 -28.63 7.39
C ARG A 85 -16.14 -28.29 5.92
N GLU A 86 -17.20 -27.97 5.19
CA GLU A 86 -17.17 -27.67 3.76
C GLU A 86 -16.57 -26.29 3.48
N ALA A 87 -16.69 -25.36 4.44
CA ALA A 87 -16.11 -24.02 4.35
C ALA A 87 -14.58 -24.01 4.14
N PHE A 88 -13.86 -25.05 4.59
CA PHE A 88 -12.40 -25.14 4.41
C PHE A 88 -11.98 -25.44 2.96
N ASP A 89 -12.88 -26.04 2.18
CA ASP A 89 -12.64 -26.50 0.81
C ASP A 89 -13.22 -25.54 -0.23
N LEU A 90 -13.80 -24.41 0.22
CA LEU A 90 -14.33 -23.37 -0.64
C LEU A 90 -13.24 -22.81 -1.58
N PRO A 91 -13.55 -22.54 -2.86
CA PRO A 91 -12.59 -22.01 -3.83
C PRO A 91 -11.88 -20.75 -3.35
N GLY A 92 -12.62 -19.78 -2.79
CA GLY A 92 -12.04 -18.55 -2.25
C GLY A 92 -11.06 -18.81 -1.12
N VAL A 93 -11.41 -19.73 -0.21
CA VAL A 93 -10.56 -20.12 0.92
C VAL A 93 -9.28 -20.80 0.45
N THR A 94 -9.41 -21.72 -0.51
CA THR A 94 -8.29 -22.45 -1.09
C THR A 94 -7.31 -21.51 -1.79
N LEU A 95 -7.81 -20.60 -2.64
CA LEU A 95 -6.98 -19.63 -3.35
C LEU A 95 -6.25 -18.70 -2.38
N HIS A 96 -6.93 -18.21 -1.34
CA HIS A 96 -6.31 -17.31 -0.36
C HIS A 96 -5.18 -17.99 0.44
N ARG A 97 -5.36 -19.25 0.84
CA ARG A 97 -4.29 -20.03 1.50
C ARG A 97 -3.10 -20.26 0.59
N GLN A 98 -3.34 -20.59 -0.68
CA GLN A 98 -2.26 -20.77 -1.65
C GLN A 98 -1.45 -19.49 -1.83
N GLU A 99 -2.10 -18.34 -1.92
CA GLU A 99 -1.42 -17.05 -2.02
C GLU A 99 -0.65 -16.69 -0.73
N THR A 100 -1.24 -16.93 0.44
CA THR A 100 -0.56 -16.72 1.72
C THR A 100 0.68 -17.62 1.83
N LEU A 101 0.56 -18.90 1.49
CA LEU A 101 1.67 -19.85 1.48
C LEU A 101 2.77 -19.39 0.51
N ARG A 102 2.38 -18.95 -0.69
CA ARG A 102 3.31 -18.41 -1.69
C ARG A 102 4.07 -17.21 -1.13
N LEU A 103 3.38 -16.24 -0.50
CA LEU A 103 3.99 -15.07 0.12
C LEU A 103 4.93 -15.43 1.27
N SER A 104 4.59 -16.45 2.07
CA SER A 104 5.40 -16.88 3.22
C SER A 104 6.82 -17.36 2.83
N GLY A 105 7.02 -17.75 1.57
CA GLY A 105 8.30 -18.15 1.01
C GLY A 105 9.22 -17.02 0.56
N PHE A 106 8.80 -15.75 0.63
CA PHE A 106 9.61 -14.61 0.18
C PHE A 106 10.17 -13.77 1.33
N ASP A 107 11.45 -13.45 1.29
CA ASP A 107 12.04 -12.46 2.22
C ASP A 107 11.70 -11.02 1.84
N GLN A 108 11.25 -10.80 0.61
CA GLN A 108 10.83 -9.49 0.11
C GLN A 108 9.62 -9.65 -0.82
N ALA A 109 8.65 -8.76 -0.69
CA ALA A 109 7.49 -8.69 -1.57
C ALA A 109 7.19 -7.25 -2.01
N ARG A 110 6.64 -7.11 -3.21
CA ARG A 110 6.24 -5.83 -3.80
C ARG A 110 4.72 -5.78 -3.90
N PHE A 111 4.13 -4.74 -3.33
CA PHE A 111 2.70 -4.48 -3.25
C PHE A 111 2.35 -3.30 -4.15
N GLU A 112 1.96 -3.60 -5.40
CA GLU A 112 1.70 -2.58 -6.41
C GLU A 112 0.53 -1.66 -6.04
N GLY A 113 0.73 -0.37 -6.29
CA GLY A 113 -0.34 0.62 -6.42
C GLY A 113 -0.53 1.01 -7.89
N ARG A 114 -1.31 2.06 -8.12
CA ARG A 114 -1.64 2.63 -9.43
C ARG A 114 -0.48 3.41 -10.05
N ALA A 115 0.27 4.20 -9.26
CA ALA A 115 1.34 5.05 -9.75
C ALA A 115 2.71 4.73 -9.13
N GLN A 116 2.73 4.25 -7.89
CA GLN A 116 3.86 3.80 -7.11
C GLN A 116 3.39 2.77 -6.08
N GLY A 117 4.28 2.13 -5.33
CA GLY A 117 3.84 1.17 -4.33
C GLY A 117 4.91 0.73 -3.36
N TRP A 118 4.51 -0.15 -2.46
CA TRP A 118 5.30 -0.56 -1.31
C TRP A 118 6.17 -1.79 -1.59
N THR A 119 7.39 -1.76 -1.09
CA THR A 119 8.29 -2.91 -0.99
C THR A 119 8.43 -3.27 0.48
N ALA A 120 8.07 -4.49 0.85
CA ALA A 120 8.24 -5.02 2.20
C ALA A 120 9.40 -6.01 2.25
N GLN A 121 10.24 -5.95 3.28
CA GLN A 121 11.47 -6.73 3.44
C GLN A 121 11.51 -7.32 4.86
N ARG A 122 11.58 -8.64 4.99
CA ARG A 122 11.62 -9.40 6.25
C ARG A 122 13.03 -9.80 6.69
N GLY A 123 13.99 -9.91 5.77
CA GLY A 123 15.39 -10.24 6.07
C GLY A 123 16.29 -9.03 6.31
N GLY A 124 17.56 -9.27 6.64
CA GLY A 124 18.62 -8.26 6.55
C GLY A 124 18.88 -7.39 7.78
N LEU A 125 18.18 -7.61 8.90
CA LEU A 125 18.25 -6.78 10.10
C LEU A 125 19.68 -6.46 10.55
N SER A 126 19.91 -5.20 10.93
CA SER A 126 21.16 -4.70 11.45
C SER A 126 20.91 -3.84 12.69
N ASP A 127 21.72 -4.05 13.73
CA ASP A 127 21.78 -3.16 14.88
C ASP A 127 22.57 -1.88 14.55
N GLU A 128 23.47 -1.96 13.57
CA GLU A 128 24.40 -0.89 13.21
C GLU A 128 23.81 0.11 12.22
N PHE A 129 23.02 -0.36 11.25
CA PHE A 129 22.50 0.46 10.15
C PHE A 129 20.98 0.40 10.10
N ALA A 130 20.34 1.55 9.88
CA ALA A 130 18.91 1.59 9.65
C ALA A 130 18.55 1.05 8.26
N GLN A 131 17.49 0.26 8.20
CA GLN A 131 17.01 -0.35 6.97
C GLN A 131 15.50 -0.23 6.84
N TRP A 132 15.05 -0.07 5.60
CA TRP A 132 13.62 -0.09 5.30
C TRP A 132 13.04 -1.50 5.49
N ARG A 133 11.95 -1.58 6.24
CA ARG A 133 11.11 -2.78 6.38
C ARG A 133 9.93 -2.72 5.44
N ILE A 134 9.34 -1.55 5.28
CA ILE A 134 8.34 -1.25 4.26
C ILE A 134 8.73 0.10 3.68
N VAL A 135 8.87 0.22 2.36
CA VAL A 135 9.28 1.48 1.72
C VAL A 135 8.60 1.70 0.39
N GLN A 136 8.29 2.96 0.14
CA GLN A 136 7.92 3.50 -1.15
C GLN A 136 8.94 4.56 -1.53
N SER A 137 9.58 4.38 -2.68
CA SER A 137 10.40 5.43 -3.29
C SER A 137 9.46 6.40 -3.99
N LEU A 138 9.55 7.68 -3.62
CA LEU A 138 8.62 8.70 -4.07
C LEU A 138 9.04 9.21 -5.45
N ARG A 139 8.05 9.48 -6.30
CA ARG A 139 8.28 9.98 -7.65
C ARG A 139 8.89 11.38 -7.67
N GLN A 140 8.59 12.19 -6.64
CA GLN A 140 9.15 13.52 -6.51
C GLN A 140 10.53 13.44 -5.85
N GLY A 141 11.57 13.64 -6.65
CA GLY A 141 12.93 13.76 -6.16
C GLY A 141 13.53 12.48 -5.57
N ALA A 142 14.62 12.65 -4.82
CA ALA A 142 15.34 11.55 -4.19
C ALA A 142 14.83 11.36 -2.76
N ALA A 143 13.63 10.80 -2.61
CA ALA A 143 12.98 10.55 -1.34
C ALA A 143 12.41 9.14 -1.20
N ASN A 144 12.49 8.60 0.01
CA ASN A 144 11.90 7.35 0.44
C ASN A 144 10.99 7.62 1.65
N PHE A 145 9.83 6.98 1.68
CA PHE A 145 8.92 7.03 2.81
C PHE A 145 8.50 5.60 3.20
N GLY A 146 8.43 5.34 4.50
CA GLY A 146 7.94 4.06 4.99
C GLY A 146 8.41 3.74 6.40
N ILE A 147 8.39 2.45 6.75
CA ILE A 147 8.77 1.97 8.08
C ILE A 147 10.20 1.47 8.00
N PHE A 148 11.08 2.04 8.81
CA PHE A 148 12.45 1.55 8.98
C PHE A 148 12.60 0.80 10.30
N GLN A 149 13.68 0.02 10.40
CA GLN A 149 14.11 -0.60 11.63
C GLN A 149 15.63 -0.43 11.81
N GLN A 150 16.07 -0.23 13.05
CA GLN A 150 17.46 -0.32 13.48
C GLN A 150 17.48 -0.94 14.88
N GLY A 151 18.05 -2.15 15.00
CA GLY A 151 17.89 -2.96 16.21
C GLY A 151 16.41 -3.14 16.57
N ASP A 152 16.03 -2.77 17.78
CA ASP A 152 14.64 -2.84 18.27
C ASP A 152 13.80 -1.58 17.92
N GLU A 153 14.43 -0.51 17.42
CA GLU A 153 13.73 0.71 17.05
C GLU A 153 13.04 0.52 15.69
N THR A 154 11.72 0.74 15.65
CA THR A 154 10.93 0.72 14.42
C THR A 154 10.08 1.98 14.36
N ALA A 155 10.14 2.72 13.26
CA ALA A 155 9.36 3.93 13.10
C ALA A 155 9.03 4.24 11.64
N LEU A 156 7.94 4.99 11.45
CA LEU A 156 7.55 5.55 10.15
C LEU A 156 8.37 6.81 9.90
N ALA A 157 9.02 6.91 8.74
CA ALA A 157 9.89 8.03 8.43
C ALA A 157 9.83 8.43 6.96
N LEU A 158 10.14 9.70 6.72
CA LEU A 158 10.56 10.24 5.43
C LEU A 158 12.08 10.41 5.47
N SER A 159 12.79 9.95 4.46
CA SER A 159 14.21 10.23 4.27
C SER A 159 14.50 10.66 2.83
N LEU A 160 15.17 11.79 2.67
CA LEU A 160 15.35 12.42 1.38
C LEU A 160 16.73 13.08 1.22
N ARG A 161 17.09 13.36 -0.03
CA ARG A 161 18.31 14.08 -0.40
C ARG A 161 17.96 15.44 -0.97
N THR A 162 18.35 16.51 -0.29
CA THR A 162 18.02 17.87 -0.73
C THR A 162 19.07 18.89 -0.30
N ALA A 163 19.24 19.93 -1.12
CA ALA A 163 19.98 21.14 -0.74
C ALA A 163 19.17 22.06 0.18
N LEU A 164 17.84 21.87 0.21
CA LEU A 164 16.93 22.61 1.06
C LEU A 164 17.22 22.31 2.54
N ARG A 165 16.80 23.22 3.42
CA ARG A 165 16.97 23.08 4.86
C ARG A 165 15.60 23.08 5.54
N PRO A 166 14.81 22.01 5.37
CA PRO A 166 13.52 21.91 6.04
C PRO A 166 13.74 21.84 7.56
N ALA A 167 12.93 22.59 8.29
CA ALA A 167 12.90 22.61 9.75
C ALA A 167 11.97 21.53 10.31
N TYR A 168 10.85 21.27 9.63
CA TYR A 168 9.89 20.23 10.02
C TYR A 168 9.09 19.73 8.80
N ALA A 169 8.40 18.60 8.98
CA ALA A 169 7.54 17.99 7.99
C ALA A 169 6.14 17.75 8.56
N VAL A 170 5.12 17.86 7.71
CA VAL A 170 3.72 17.59 8.07
C VAL A 170 3.10 16.69 7.02
N ALA A 171 2.58 15.55 7.45
CA ALA A 171 1.75 14.67 6.62
C ALA A 171 0.30 15.13 6.66
N TYR A 172 -0.38 15.04 5.52
CA TYR A 172 -1.79 15.33 5.35
C TYR A 172 -2.45 14.11 4.75
N VAL A 173 -3.42 13.59 5.49
CA VAL A 173 -4.24 12.43 5.11
C VAL A 173 -5.72 12.80 5.20
N ARG A 174 -6.59 12.02 4.56
CA ARG A 174 -8.04 12.25 4.65
C ARG A 174 -8.50 11.94 6.07
N ASP A 175 -9.27 12.87 6.64
CA ASP A 175 -10.02 12.61 7.87
C ASP A 175 -11.22 11.73 7.51
N VAL A 176 -11.14 10.45 7.88
CA VAL A 176 -12.16 9.43 7.53
C VAL A 176 -13.49 9.66 8.24
N GLU A 177 -13.52 10.40 9.36
CA GLU A 177 -14.76 10.74 10.06
C GLU A 177 -15.50 11.87 9.33
N ARG A 178 -14.77 12.83 8.75
CA ARG A 178 -15.35 13.97 8.00
C ARG A 178 -15.63 13.67 6.54
N ALA A 179 -14.86 12.78 5.94
CA ALA A 179 -15.05 12.28 4.58
C ALA A 179 -14.94 10.76 4.61
N PRO A 180 -16.06 10.01 4.70
CA PRO A 180 -16.02 8.55 4.75
C PRO A 180 -15.41 7.90 3.49
N GLU A 181 -15.59 8.54 2.34
CA GLU A 181 -15.10 8.05 1.04
C GLU A 181 -14.05 8.99 0.43
N PRO A 182 -13.10 8.45 -0.36
CA PRO A 182 -12.14 9.26 -1.12
C PRO A 182 -12.83 10.21 -2.09
N VAL A 183 -12.19 11.35 -2.37
CA VAL A 183 -12.67 12.35 -3.32
C VAL A 183 -11.71 12.43 -4.51
N ASP A 184 -12.27 12.34 -5.73
CA ASP A 184 -11.52 12.62 -6.95
C ASP A 184 -11.40 14.14 -7.16
N LEU A 185 -10.21 14.68 -6.98
CA LEU A 185 -9.90 16.10 -7.19
C LEU A 185 -9.82 16.49 -8.67
N THR A 186 -9.84 15.52 -9.58
CA THR A 186 -9.75 15.74 -11.03
C THR A 186 -11.10 15.82 -11.72
N ALA A 187 -12.21 15.67 -10.97
CA ALA A 187 -13.57 15.61 -11.52
C ALA A 187 -13.70 14.56 -12.65
N GLY A 188 -13.23 13.33 -12.41
CA GLY A 188 -13.24 12.25 -13.39
C GLY A 188 -12.22 12.43 -14.51
N GLY A 189 -11.09 13.08 -14.22
CA GLY A 189 -10.03 13.39 -15.19
C GLY A 189 -10.29 14.62 -16.07
N LEU A 190 -11.32 15.43 -15.78
CA LEU A 190 -11.59 16.70 -16.48
C LEU A 190 -10.61 17.82 -16.10
N LEU A 191 -10.01 17.73 -14.92
CA LEU A 191 -9.00 18.67 -14.41
C LEU A 191 -7.66 17.92 -14.26
N PRO A 192 -6.51 18.61 -14.44
CA PRO A 192 -5.23 18.00 -14.13
C PRO A 192 -5.14 17.68 -12.64
N PRO A 193 -4.40 16.63 -12.26
CA PRO A 193 -4.13 16.38 -10.85
C PRO A 193 -3.35 17.55 -10.22
N PRO A 194 -3.60 17.87 -8.94
CA PRO A 194 -2.81 18.86 -8.21
C PRO A 194 -1.30 18.60 -8.32
N ASP A 195 -0.48 19.66 -8.30
CA ASP A 195 0.98 19.53 -8.31
C ASP A 195 1.56 18.69 -9.49
N GLU A 196 0.76 18.45 -10.54
CA GLU A 196 1.09 17.61 -11.70
C GLU A 196 1.47 16.15 -11.36
N ASP A 197 1.10 15.67 -10.17
CA ASP A 197 1.39 14.30 -9.73
C ASP A 197 0.15 13.41 -9.78
N PRO A 198 0.17 12.23 -10.43
CA PRO A 198 -1.02 11.38 -10.53
C PRO A 198 -1.58 10.90 -9.18
N VAL A 199 -0.76 10.79 -8.11
CA VAL A 199 -1.20 10.39 -6.77
C VAL A 199 -2.04 11.47 -6.12
N SER A 200 -1.77 12.74 -6.43
CA SER A 200 -2.49 13.87 -5.85
C SER A 200 -3.95 13.97 -6.31
N ALA A 201 -4.31 13.29 -7.41
CA ALA A 201 -5.69 13.20 -7.90
C ALA A 201 -6.67 12.71 -6.82
N TRP A 202 -6.17 11.89 -5.90
CA TRP A 202 -6.93 11.30 -4.79
C TRP A 202 -6.35 11.74 -3.43
N GLY A 203 -5.79 12.95 -3.39
CA GLY A 203 -5.30 13.56 -2.17
C GLY A 203 -6.44 14.02 -1.24
N ALA A 204 -6.10 14.21 0.03
CA ALA A 204 -7.05 14.73 1.02
C ALA A 204 -7.54 16.15 0.65
N PRO A 205 -8.87 16.41 0.62
CA PRO A 205 -9.41 17.75 0.43
C PRO A 205 -8.94 18.69 1.54
N SER A 206 -8.72 19.97 1.22
CA SER A 206 -8.17 20.95 2.17
C SER A 206 -9.04 21.20 3.42
N ASP A 207 -10.35 20.96 3.31
CA ASP A 207 -11.35 21.09 4.37
C ASP A 207 -11.61 19.77 5.13
N ARG A 208 -11.10 18.64 4.63
CA ARG A 208 -11.33 17.29 5.18
C ARG A 208 -10.04 16.49 5.32
N LEU A 209 -9.01 17.16 5.84
CA LEU A 209 -7.71 16.57 6.10
C LEU A 209 -7.36 16.58 7.58
N GLU A 210 -6.62 15.56 7.98
CA GLU A 210 -5.89 15.49 9.23
C GLU A 210 -4.44 15.91 8.99
N ARG A 211 -3.83 16.56 9.99
CA ARG A 211 -2.45 17.03 9.94
C ARG A 211 -1.63 16.29 10.97
N VAL A 212 -0.65 15.54 10.50
CA VAL A 212 0.24 14.78 11.37
C VAL A 212 1.65 15.34 11.28
N PHE A 213 2.09 15.96 12.36
CA PHE A 213 3.43 16.54 12.45
C PHE A 213 4.46 15.44 12.70
N ALA A 214 5.60 15.54 12.02
CA ALA A 214 6.77 14.75 12.39
C ALA A 214 7.14 15.04 13.85
N THR A 215 7.40 13.99 14.63
CA THR A 215 7.76 14.10 16.04
C THR A 215 9.24 14.40 16.22
N GLU A 216 10.08 13.91 15.31
CA GLU A 216 11.53 13.99 15.42
C GLU A 216 12.21 14.12 14.05
N THR A 217 13.47 14.57 14.08
CA THR A 217 14.37 14.54 12.93
C THR A 217 15.32 13.36 13.04
N LEU A 218 15.51 12.62 11.95
CA LEU A 218 16.52 11.58 11.87
C LEU A 218 17.93 12.18 12.00
N SER A 219 18.84 11.43 12.62
CA SER A 219 20.27 11.77 12.57
C SER A 219 20.74 11.80 11.11
N ARG A 220 21.74 12.64 10.79
CA ARG A 220 22.24 12.75 9.41
C ARG A 220 22.72 11.40 8.86
N GLN A 221 23.36 10.59 9.70
CA GLN A 221 23.81 9.26 9.32
C GLN A 221 22.62 8.37 8.94
N ARG A 222 21.62 8.26 9.83
CA ARG A 222 20.44 7.42 9.62
C ARG A 222 19.61 7.88 8.41
N ALA A 223 19.41 9.19 8.26
CA ALA A 223 18.79 9.74 7.06
C ALA A 223 19.60 9.37 5.81
N GLY A 224 20.94 9.39 5.91
CA GLY A 224 21.84 8.97 4.83
C GLY A 224 21.73 7.49 4.47
N GLU A 225 21.49 6.61 5.42
CA GLU A 225 21.30 5.17 5.17
C GLU A 225 19.97 4.88 4.48
N LEU A 226 18.92 5.65 4.83
CA LEU A 226 17.56 5.44 4.35
C LEU A 226 17.22 6.21 3.06
N ALA A 227 17.88 7.32 2.78
CA ALA A 227 17.58 8.13 1.60
C ALA A 227 18.19 7.52 0.31
N PRO A 228 17.56 7.72 -0.86
CA PRO A 228 18.15 7.32 -2.14
C PRO A 228 19.56 7.89 -2.35
N ALA A 229 20.36 7.24 -3.18
CA ALA A 229 21.70 7.73 -3.50
C ALA A 229 21.64 9.06 -4.28
N SER A 230 22.34 10.08 -3.79
CA SER A 230 22.46 11.40 -4.42
C SER A 230 23.65 12.15 -3.83
N GLY A 231 24.15 13.16 -4.55
CA GLY A 231 25.22 14.05 -4.05
C GLY A 231 24.74 15.11 -3.05
N GLN A 232 23.42 15.20 -2.80
CA GLN A 232 22.85 16.19 -1.88
C GLN A 232 22.88 15.72 -0.40
N PRO A 233 22.84 16.65 0.57
CA PRO A 233 22.69 16.30 1.98
C PRO A 233 21.45 15.45 2.25
N ALA A 234 21.56 14.48 3.18
CA ALA A 234 20.40 13.75 3.68
C ALA A 234 19.70 14.52 4.79
N VAL A 235 18.37 14.51 4.73
CA VAL A 235 17.47 14.97 5.78
C VAL A 235 16.38 13.92 5.97
N GLY A 236 15.91 13.74 7.20
CA GLY A 236 14.83 12.81 7.46
C GLY A 236 14.02 13.17 8.69
N PHE A 237 12.78 12.69 8.72
CA PHE A 237 11.78 13.02 9.72
C PHE A 237 11.07 11.73 10.15
N ILE A 238 10.83 11.58 11.45
CA ILE A 238 10.05 10.49 12.02
C ILE A 238 8.63 10.99 12.28
N PHE A 239 7.65 10.17 11.92
CA PHE A 239 6.23 10.41 12.15
C PHE A 239 5.71 9.54 13.30
N PRO A 240 4.66 9.99 14.01
CA PRO A 240 4.08 9.21 15.08
C PRO A 240 3.46 7.92 14.53
N GLN A 241 3.37 6.90 15.39
CA GLN A 241 2.78 5.59 15.03
C GLN A 241 1.34 5.71 14.52
N ALA A 242 0.57 6.68 15.02
CA ALA A 242 -0.79 6.96 14.58
C ALA A 242 -0.90 7.13 13.06
N LEU A 243 0.09 7.75 12.40
CA LEU A 243 0.08 7.89 10.93
C LEU A 243 0.16 6.54 10.21
N THR A 244 0.81 5.54 10.80
CA THR A 244 0.84 4.18 10.23
C THR A 244 -0.57 3.57 10.24
N GLU A 245 -1.29 3.76 11.34
CA GLU A 245 -2.66 3.26 11.52
C GLU A 245 -3.64 4.00 10.60
N GLU A 246 -3.51 5.33 10.51
CA GLU A 246 -4.26 6.16 9.58
C GLU A 246 -4.05 5.71 8.12
N LEU A 247 -2.81 5.57 7.67
CA LEU A 247 -2.50 5.10 6.31
C LEU A 247 -3.07 3.71 6.03
N ALA A 248 -3.04 2.80 7.01
CA ALA A 248 -3.60 1.46 6.86
C ALA A 248 -5.14 1.48 6.71
N ASN A 249 -5.81 2.53 7.20
CA ASN A 249 -7.27 2.69 7.15
C ASN A 249 -7.75 3.42 5.89
N LEU A 250 -6.90 4.19 5.21
CA LEU A 250 -7.23 4.89 3.96
C LEU A 250 -7.47 3.94 2.77
N SER A 251 -8.26 4.35 1.78
CA SER A 251 -8.50 3.55 0.58
C SER A 251 -7.24 3.45 -0.29
N PRO A 252 -7.02 2.32 -1.00
CA PRO A 252 -5.81 2.10 -1.79
C PRO A 252 -5.54 3.16 -2.87
N ARG A 253 -6.57 3.74 -3.48
CA ARG A 253 -6.39 4.82 -4.47
C ARG A 253 -5.85 6.13 -3.92
N GLU A 254 -5.86 6.32 -2.60
CA GLU A 254 -5.61 7.63 -2.00
C GLU A 254 -4.14 8.04 -1.97
N GLY A 255 -3.94 9.35 -1.98
CA GLY A 255 -2.64 9.98 -1.81
C GLY A 255 -2.52 10.66 -0.44
N ALA A 256 -1.46 10.33 0.30
CA ALA A 256 -1.02 11.12 1.44
C ALA A 256 0.01 12.16 0.98
N ARG A 257 -0.14 13.39 1.45
CA ARG A 257 0.75 14.50 1.08
C ARG A 257 1.71 14.78 2.22
N ILE A 258 2.98 15.02 1.93
CA ILE A 258 3.94 15.48 2.93
C ILE A 258 4.51 16.81 2.49
N ASP A 259 4.24 17.87 3.27
CA ASP A 259 4.81 19.19 3.04
C ASP A 259 6.03 19.38 3.95
N LEU A 260 7.12 19.88 3.36
CA LEU A 260 8.30 20.30 4.09
C LEU A 260 8.26 21.81 4.32
N TYR A 261 8.56 22.22 5.55
CA TYR A 261 8.52 23.61 5.97
C TYR A 261 9.90 24.11 6.35
N ASP A 262 10.21 25.37 6.03
CA ASP A 262 11.39 26.04 6.57
C ASP A 262 11.15 26.59 8.00
N GLY A 263 12.17 27.23 8.56
CA GLY A 263 12.10 27.85 9.89
C GLY A 263 11.16 29.06 9.99
N THR A 264 10.65 29.58 8.87
CA THR A 264 9.64 30.65 8.83
C THR A 264 8.21 30.10 8.77
N GLY A 265 8.06 28.79 8.52
CA GLY A 265 6.77 28.15 8.30
C GLY A 265 6.26 28.25 6.86
N ALA A 266 7.12 28.58 5.90
CA ALA A 266 6.79 28.49 4.48
C ALA A 266 6.98 27.05 3.99
N VAL A 267 6.05 26.56 3.16
CA VAL A 267 6.23 25.30 2.43
C VAL A 267 7.34 25.49 1.40
N ILE A 268 8.40 24.68 1.50
CA ILE A 268 9.55 24.74 0.60
C ILE A 268 9.66 23.54 -0.34
N ASP A 269 8.93 22.46 -0.04
CA ASP A 269 8.89 21.27 -0.87
C ASP A 269 7.67 20.41 -0.54
N ARG A 270 7.27 19.52 -1.45
CA ARG A 270 6.11 18.64 -1.31
C ARG A 270 6.33 17.28 -1.94
N TYR A 271 5.84 16.25 -1.26
CA TYR A 271 5.92 14.87 -1.69
C TYR A 271 4.54 14.22 -1.62
N TRP A 272 4.27 13.27 -2.53
CA TRP A 272 3.06 12.46 -2.50
C TRP A 272 3.43 10.99 -2.30
N VAL A 273 2.76 10.39 -1.33
CA VAL A 273 2.83 8.97 -0.98
C VAL A 273 1.52 8.34 -1.42
N GLU A 274 1.60 7.25 -2.17
CA GLU A 274 0.43 6.49 -2.54
C GLU A 274 0.12 5.48 -1.43
N VAL A 275 -1.11 5.50 -0.93
CA VAL A 275 -1.54 4.55 0.11
C VAL A 275 -1.45 3.13 -0.44
N GLY A 276 -2.00 2.86 -1.62
CA GLY A 276 -1.90 1.57 -2.29
C GLY A 276 -2.23 0.39 -1.38
N ALA A 277 -1.44 -0.67 -1.47
CA ALA A 277 -1.59 -1.87 -0.64
C ALA A 277 -0.65 -1.85 0.60
N PHE A 278 -0.62 -0.73 1.33
CA PHE A 278 0.20 -0.57 2.54
C PHE A 278 -0.18 -1.54 3.66
N ASP A 279 -1.48 -1.77 3.85
CA ASP A 279 -2.02 -2.75 4.80
C ASP A 279 -1.60 -4.19 4.49
N ALA A 280 -1.57 -4.58 3.21
CA ALA A 280 -1.05 -5.87 2.76
C ALA A 280 0.45 -5.99 3.06
N ALA A 281 1.23 -4.92 2.87
CA ALA A 281 2.65 -4.88 3.23
C ALA A 281 2.84 -5.08 4.75
N LEU A 282 2.03 -4.41 5.58
CA LEU A 282 2.03 -4.59 7.04
C LEU A 282 1.65 -6.02 7.45
N ALA A 283 0.70 -6.66 6.76
CA ALA A 283 0.29 -8.02 7.04
C ALA A 283 1.37 -9.04 6.61
N PHE A 284 2.03 -8.82 5.47
CA PHE A 284 3.15 -9.63 4.99
C PHE A 284 4.30 -9.68 6.00
N MET A 285 4.62 -8.54 6.63
CA MET A 285 5.68 -8.49 7.66
C MET A 285 5.41 -9.39 8.87
N ARG A 286 4.16 -9.81 9.09
CA ARG A 286 3.73 -10.69 10.18
C ARG A 286 3.64 -12.16 9.78
N LEU A 287 3.83 -12.49 8.49
CA LEU A 287 3.87 -13.89 8.06
C LEU A 287 5.06 -14.60 8.70
N PRO A 288 4.90 -15.87 9.09
CA PRO A 288 6.05 -16.68 9.49
C PRO A 288 7.02 -16.78 8.31
N THR A 289 8.31 -16.60 8.56
CA THR A 289 9.35 -16.97 7.60
C THR A 289 9.44 -18.49 7.58
N MET A 290 9.19 -19.10 6.42
CA MET A 290 9.48 -20.52 6.28
C MET A 290 11.00 -20.72 6.45
N ALA A 291 11.39 -21.63 7.34
CA ALA A 291 12.79 -22.05 7.40
C ALA A 291 13.21 -22.56 6.00
N PRO A 292 14.44 -22.26 5.54
CA PRO A 292 14.92 -22.79 4.29
C PRO A 292 14.76 -24.32 4.33
N GLN A 293 14.05 -24.88 3.35
CA GLN A 293 13.95 -26.33 3.23
C GLN A 293 15.38 -26.85 3.14
N SER A 294 15.84 -27.53 4.18
CA SER A 294 17.10 -28.25 4.14
C SER A 294 16.99 -29.21 2.97
N THR A 295 17.69 -28.91 1.88
CA THR A 295 17.96 -29.90 0.84
C THR A 295 18.81 -30.95 1.52
N ALA A 296 18.15 -31.95 2.11
CA ALA A 296 18.79 -33.18 2.52
C ALA A 296 19.45 -33.73 1.26
N THR A 297 20.77 -33.59 1.19
CA THR A 297 21.62 -34.27 0.24
C THR A 297 21.31 -35.76 0.36
N ALA A 298 20.66 -36.31 -0.67
CA ALA A 298 20.62 -37.74 -0.88
C ALA A 298 22.06 -38.16 -1.18
N SER A 299 22.77 -38.57 -0.13
CA SER A 299 24.02 -39.30 -0.25
C SER A 299 23.70 -40.72 -0.71
N ASN A 300 24.14 -41.06 -1.93
CA ASN A 300 24.29 -42.45 -2.37
C ASN A 300 25.45 -43.12 -1.63
#